data_AF-A0A1G9TZW9-F1
#
_entry.id   AF-A0A1G9TZW9-F1
#
_cell.length_a   1.000
_cell.length_b   1.000
_cell.length_c   1.000
_cell.angle_alpha   90.00
_cell.angle_beta   90.00
_cell.angle_gamma   90.00
#
_symmetry.space_group_name_H-M   'P 1'
#
loop_
_entity.id
_entity.type
_entity.pdbx_description
1 polymer ?
#
loop_
_entity_poly.entity_id
_entity_poly.type
_entity_poly.pdbx_seq_one_letter_code
_entity_poly.pdbx_strand_id
1 'polypeptide(L)'
;MTRRLTDAEFMDALDDLIVEDILAMSGDELRAEIIAEGGDPEAIEAECRAALERAIRECEGLMPIAWSLVPMSPRVEIEKATAASSLPAVGSFW
;
A
#
# COMPACT_ATOMS: atom_id res chain seq x y z
N MET A 1 23.54 18.53 -15.55
CA MET A 1 22.68 19.45 -14.80
C MET A 1 21.84 18.62 -13.85
N THR A 2 22.05 18.74 -12.55
CA THR A 2 21.17 18.14 -11.54
C THR A 2 19.97 19.09 -11.36
N ARG A 3 18.79 18.64 -11.78
CA ARG A 3 17.52 19.32 -11.45
C ARG A 3 17.42 19.38 -9.93
N ARG A 4 17.12 20.56 -9.38
CA ARG A 4 16.73 20.67 -7.96
C ARG A 4 15.37 19.99 -7.79
N LEU A 5 15.29 19.10 -6.80
CA LEU A 5 14.04 18.49 -6.37
C LEU A 5 13.15 19.55 -5.72
N THR A 6 11.85 19.36 -5.86
CA THR A 6 10.85 20.03 -5.02
C THR A 6 10.84 19.42 -3.62
N ASP A 7 10.28 20.12 -2.64
CA ASP A 7 10.23 19.62 -1.25
C ASP A 7 9.49 18.28 -1.15
N ALA A 8 8.44 18.06 -1.94
CA ALA A 8 7.72 16.78 -1.98
C ALA A 8 8.59 15.66 -2.58
N GLU A 9 9.21 15.89 -3.74
CA GLU A 9 10.11 14.91 -4.37
C GLU A 9 11.33 14.60 -3.49
N PHE A 10 11.75 15.55 -2.65
CA PHE A 10 12.82 15.34 -1.68
C PHE A 10 12.37 14.46 -0.50
N MET A 11 11.16 14.68 0.04
CA MET A 11 10.62 13.84 1.11
C MET A 11 10.38 12.41 0.64
N ASP A 12 9.81 12.22 -0.55
CA ASP A 12 9.63 10.88 -1.13
C ASP A 12 10.98 10.16 -1.29
N ALA A 13 12.03 10.88 -1.73
CA ALA A 13 13.37 10.30 -1.86
C ALA A 13 14.02 9.97 -0.51
N LEU A 14 13.67 10.69 0.57
CA LEU A 14 14.11 10.35 1.92
C LEU A 14 13.40 9.10 2.44
N ASP A 15 12.09 8.99 2.19
CA ASP A 15 11.32 7.80 2.57
C ASP A 15 11.84 6.55 1.85
N ASP A 16 12.13 6.65 0.55
CA ASP A 16 12.74 5.56 -0.23
C ASP A 16 14.11 5.15 0.35
N LEU A 17 14.95 6.11 0.72
CA LEU A 17 16.27 5.83 1.31
C LEU A 17 16.16 5.11 2.67
N ILE A 18 15.21 5.51 3.51
CA ILE A 18 14.96 4.89 4.81
C ILE A 18 14.48 3.44 4.61
N VAL A 19 13.59 3.21 3.65
CA VAL A 19 13.11 1.87 3.32
C VAL A 19 14.25 0.98 2.81
N GLU A 20 15.13 1.49 1.94
CA GLU A 20 16.30 0.76 1.47
C GLU A 20 17.25 0.36 2.60
N ASP A 21 17.49 1.27 3.56
CA ASP A 21 18.35 1.00 4.71
C ASP A 21 17.75 -0.10 5.62
N ILE A 22 16.45 -0.02 5.91
CA ILE A 22 15.72 -1.05 6.66
C ILE A 22 15.80 -2.41 5.96
N LEU A 23 15.67 -2.44 4.62
CA LEU A 23 15.76 -3.68 3.83
C LEU A 23 17.17 -4.26 3.76
N ALA A 24 18.20 -3.43 3.95
CA ALA A 24 19.59 -3.86 3.99
C ALA A 24 19.99 -4.45 5.36
N MET A 25 19.27 -4.12 6.44
CA MET A 25 19.50 -4.67 7.77
C MET A 25 19.07 -6.14 7.87
N SER A 26 19.82 -6.93 8.64
CA SER A 26 19.33 -8.22 9.08
C SER A 26 18.15 -8.07 10.06
N GLY A 27 17.34 -9.12 10.20
CA GLY A 27 16.20 -9.08 11.12
C GLY A 27 16.58 -8.83 12.58
N ASP A 28 17.77 -9.29 13.00
CA ASP A 28 18.28 -9.07 14.36
C ASP A 28 18.76 -7.62 14.55
N GLU A 29 19.41 -7.03 13.54
CA GLU A 29 19.83 -5.62 13.55
C GLU A 29 18.62 -4.69 13.60
N LEU A 30 17.61 -4.93 12.75
CA LEU A 30 16.37 -4.17 12.75
C LEU A 30 15.65 -4.25 14.10
N ARG A 31 15.60 -5.44 14.71
CA ARG A 31 15.03 -5.62 16.07
C ARG A 31 15.81 -4.83 17.12
N ALA A 32 17.13 -4.79 17.04
CA ALA A 32 17.96 -4.04 17.97
C ALA A 32 17.75 -2.53 17.84
N GLU A 33 17.67 -2.01 16.60
CA GLU A 33 17.39 -0.60 16.32
C GLU A 33 16.03 -0.18 16.84
N ILE A 34 14.97 -0.97 16.58
CA ILE A 34 13.62 -0.68 17.11
C ILE A 34 13.64 -0.56 18.64
N ILE A 35 14.34 -1.46 19.34
CA ILE A 35 14.45 -1.41 20.80
C ILE A 35 15.25 -0.18 21.24
N ALA A 36 16.34 0.16 20.54
CA ALA A 36 17.18 1.31 20.85
C ALA A 36 16.42 2.65 20.71
N GLU A 37 15.50 2.74 19.75
CA GLU A 37 14.59 3.89 19.59
C GLU A 37 13.41 3.89 20.59
N GLY A 38 13.31 2.87 21.45
CA GLY A 38 12.24 2.74 22.45
C GLY A 38 10.94 2.14 21.90
N GLY A 39 10.98 1.54 20.72
CA GLY A 39 9.89 0.79 20.12
C GLY A 39 9.75 -0.63 20.66
N ASP A 40 8.65 -1.27 20.28
CA ASP A 40 8.36 -2.68 20.57
C ASP A 40 8.30 -3.46 19.24
N PRO A 41 9.31 -4.30 18.95
CA PRO A 41 9.35 -5.08 17.71
C PRO A 41 8.15 -6.03 17.57
N GLU A 42 7.63 -6.57 18.66
CA GLU A 42 6.51 -7.51 18.63
C GLU A 42 5.20 -6.79 18.31
N ALA A 43 5.00 -5.59 18.87
CA ALA A 43 3.85 -4.75 18.54
C ALA A 43 3.87 -4.34 17.06
N ILE A 44 5.02 -3.94 16.53
CA ILE A 44 5.18 -3.58 15.11
C ILE A 44 4.91 -4.79 14.22
N GLU A 45 5.45 -5.96 14.53
CA GLU A 45 5.18 -7.19 13.77
C GLU A 45 3.69 -7.53 13.74
N ALA A 46 3.01 -7.42 14.89
CA ALA A 46 1.58 -7.68 15.00
C ALA A 46 0.75 -6.69 14.16
N GLU A 47 1.11 -5.40 14.16
CA GLU A 47 0.46 -4.39 13.34
C GLU A 47 0.65 -4.63 11.85
N CYS A 48 1.89 -4.91 11.41
CA CYS A 48 2.19 -5.25 10.02
C CYS A 48 1.41 -6.48 9.56
N ARG A 49 1.29 -7.51 10.40
CA ARG A 49 0.51 -8.72 10.11
C ARG A 49 -0.98 -8.40 9.94
N ALA A 50 -1.55 -7.61 10.84
CA ALA A 50 -2.95 -7.19 10.76
C ALA A 50 -3.22 -6.31 9.53
N ALA A 51 -2.27 -5.44 9.15
CA ALA A 51 -2.34 -4.65 7.92
C ALA A 51 -2.33 -5.54 6.66
N LEU A 52 -1.43 -6.53 6.60
CA LEU A 52 -1.38 -7.49 5.51
C LEU A 52 -2.68 -8.30 5.39
N GLU A 53 -3.22 -8.80 6.50
CA GLU A 53 -4.49 -9.53 6.52
C GLU A 53 -5.70 -8.69 6.06
N ARG A 54 -5.68 -7.38 6.33
CA ARG A 54 -6.69 -6.45 5.78
C ARG A 54 -6.53 -6.32 4.27
N ALA A 55 -5.31 -6.07 3.79
CA ALA A 55 -5.02 -5.93 2.36
C ALA A 55 -5.38 -7.19 1.56
N ILE A 56 -5.10 -8.38 2.11
CA ILE A 56 -5.49 -9.65 1.49
C ILE A 56 -7.02 -9.73 1.34
N ARG A 57 -7.77 -9.46 2.40
CA ARG A 57 -9.24 -9.48 2.35
C ARG A 57 -9.82 -8.47 1.38
N GLU A 58 -9.24 -7.28 1.30
CA GLU A 58 -9.63 -6.26 0.31
C GLU A 58 -9.39 -6.77 -1.11
N CYS A 59 -8.21 -7.33 -1.39
CA CYS A 59 -7.89 -7.93 -2.68
C CYS A 59 -8.81 -9.11 -3.05
N GLU A 60 -9.13 -9.98 -2.09
CA GLU A 60 -10.06 -11.09 -2.29
C GLU A 60 -11.50 -10.61 -2.52
N GLY A 61 -11.93 -9.55 -1.82
CA GLY A 61 -13.23 -8.91 -2.05
C GLY A 61 -13.32 -8.15 -3.38
N LEU A 62 -12.16 -7.72 -3.91
CA LEU A 62 -12.03 -7.07 -5.21
C LEU A 62 -11.81 -8.03 -6.37
N MET A 63 -11.41 -9.28 -6.12
CA MET A 63 -11.35 -10.31 -7.16
C MET A 63 -12.75 -10.55 -7.71
N PRO A 64 -13.07 -10.12 -8.95
CA PRO A 64 -14.21 -10.69 -9.63
C PRO A 64 -13.90 -12.17 -9.79
N ILE A 65 -14.91 -13.04 -9.71
CA ILE A 65 -14.78 -14.45 -10.08
C ILE A 65 -14.39 -14.50 -11.57
N ALA A 66 -13.09 -14.39 -11.86
CA ALA A 66 -12.51 -14.33 -13.19
C ALA A 66 -11.68 -15.58 -13.50
N TRP A 67 -11.89 -16.66 -12.74
CA TRP A 67 -11.45 -18.01 -13.13
C TRP A 67 -12.64 -18.91 -13.42
N SER A 68 -13.36 -18.57 -14.49
CA SER A 68 -13.96 -19.60 -15.35
C SER A 68 -12.85 -20.11 -16.27
N LEU A 69 -12.14 -21.17 -15.89
CA LEU A 69 -11.25 -21.94 -16.79
C LEU A 69 -12.06 -22.85 -17.74
N VAL A 70 -13.12 -22.30 -18.35
CA VAL A 70 -13.82 -22.92 -19.48
C VAL A 70 -13.58 -22.02 -20.69
N PRO A 71 -12.94 -22.49 -21.78
CA PRO A 71 -12.81 -21.69 -22.99
C PRO A 71 -14.13 -21.75 -23.75
N MET A 72 -15.06 -20.86 -23.43
CA MET A 72 -16.22 -20.55 -24.26
C MET A 72 -16.24 -19.04 -24.51
N SER A 73 -15.82 -18.67 -25.71
CA SER A 73 -15.92 -17.35 -26.36
C SER A 73 -17.39 -16.90 -26.54
N PRO A 74 -17.73 -15.66 -26.95
CA PRO A 74 -17.27 -14.32 -26.53
C PRO A 74 -18.44 -13.39 -26.11
N ARG A 75 -18.09 -12.18 -25.65
CA ARG A 75 -18.93 -10.99 -25.36
C ARG A 75 -19.77 -11.04 -24.09
N VAL A 76 -19.12 -10.69 -22.98
CA VAL A 76 -19.81 -9.99 -21.90
C VAL A 76 -19.68 -8.50 -22.23
N GLU A 77 -20.77 -7.86 -22.65
CA GLU A 77 -20.85 -6.41 -22.58
C GLU A 77 -20.76 -6.04 -21.10
N ILE A 78 -19.66 -5.40 -20.72
CA ILE A 78 -19.52 -4.82 -19.39
C ILE A 78 -20.50 -3.63 -19.37
N GLU A 79 -21.71 -3.86 -18.88
CA GLU A 79 -22.56 -2.76 -18.41
C GLU A 79 -21.71 -1.98 -17.40
N LYS A 80 -21.38 -0.73 -17.75
CA LYS A 80 -20.79 0.23 -16.83
C LYS A 80 -21.69 0.27 -15.61
N ALA A 81 -21.25 -0.32 -14.51
CA ALA A 81 -21.77 0.03 -13.20
C ALA A 81 -21.61 1.54 -13.09
N THR A 82 -22.74 2.26 -13.12
CA THR A 82 -22.79 3.69 -12.83
C THR A 82 -22.16 3.85 -11.45
N ALA A 83 -21.00 4.50 -11.39
CA ALA A 83 -20.40 4.90 -10.15
C ALA A 83 -21.42 5.76 -9.40
N ALA A 84 -22.09 5.17 -8.40
CA ALA A 84 -22.81 5.93 -7.41
C ALA A 84 -21.74 6.69 -6.62
N SER A 85 -21.48 7.93 -7.03
CA SER A 85 -20.63 8.85 -6.29
C SER A 85 -21.29 9.14 -4.94
N SER A 86 -20.79 8.52 -3.88
CA SER A 86 -21.13 8.88 -2.50
C SER A 86 -19.88 9.20 -1.69
N LEU A 87 -18.85 9.75 -2.32
CA LEU A 87 -17.83 10.51 -1.60
C LEU A 87 -18.35 11.96 -1.46
N PRO A 88 -18.39 12.54 -0.25
CA PRO A 88 -18.87 13.90 -0.07
C PRO A 88 -17.93 14.87 -0.79
N ALA A 89 -18.52 15.81 -1.53
CA ALA A 89 -17.79 16.89 -2.15
C ALA A 89 -17.08 17.70 -1.06
N VAL A 90 -15.75 17.62 -0.99
CA VAL A 90 -14.93 18.59 -0.27
C VAL A 90 -15.00 19.87 -1.09
N GLY A 91 -15.99 20.69 -0.76
CA GLY A 91 -16.18 22.01 -1.32
C GLY A 91 -15.00 22.90 -0.99
N SER A 92 -14.52 23.56 -2.03
CA SER A 92 -13.60 24.69 -2.04
C SER A 92 -13.88 25.69 -0.91
N PHE A 93 -12.85 26.05 -0.15
CA PHE A 93 -12.78 27.37 0.48
C PHE A 93 -11.50 28.06 0.01
N TRP A 94 -11.72 29.25 -0.57
CA TRP A 94 -10.73 30.31 -0.74
C TRP A 94 -10.34 30.88 0.63
#